data_AF-A0A8C6UKG9-F1
#
_entry.id   AF-A0A8C6UKG9-F1
#
_cell.length_a   1.000
_cell.length_b   1.000
_cell.length_c   1.000
_cell.angle_alpha   90.00
_cell.angle_beta   90.00
_cell.angle_gamma   90.00
#
_symmetry.space_group_name_H-M   'P 1'
#
loop_
_entity.id
_entity.type
_entity.pdbx_description
1 polymer ?
#
loop_
_entity_poly.entity_id
_entity_poly.type
_entity_poly.pdbx_seq_one_letter_code
_entity_poly.pdbx_strand_id
1 'polypeptide(L)'
;MSNNTFIPILPFLYLGNERDAQDLDLLLRLNIGFVVNVTTHLPLYHQKAGLRYKRLPATDNSKQNLRQYFEEVFEFIGECFFLSGQGVLVHCQAGVSRSATVVIAYLMKHTLMTMTDAYKYVRSRRPVVSPNLNFMGQLLEFERDLNSGVTPRILIETVRHCFIKALLCSGAYGEDLARERHRKLLESSEANVMSCLPVAAHWLNGGDKTHRI
;
A
#
# COMPACT_ATOMS: atom_id res chain seq x y z
N MET A 1 -14.36 -14.77 -20.75
CA MET A 1 -14.21 -14.70 -19.28
C MET A 1 -12.91 -13.95 -19.01
N SER A 2 -12.97 -12.64 -18.83
CA SER A 2 -11.75 -11.84 -18.67
C SER A 2 -11.17 -12.07 -17.27
N ASN A 3 -10.03 -12.75 -17.21
CA ASN A 3 -9.11 -12.78 -16.07
C ASN A 3 -8.75 -11.35 -15.67
N ASN A 4 -9.57 -10.70 -14.86
CA ASN A 4 -9.20 -9.46 -14.21
C ASN A 4 -8.52 -9.85 -12.90
N THR A 5 -7.27 -10.31 -13.00
CA THR A 5 -6.48 -10.70 -11.83
C THR A 5 -6.35 -9.49 -10.93
N PHE A 6 -7.04 -9.51 -9.80
CA PHE A 6 -6.91 -8.50 -8.76
C PHE A 6 -5.54 -8.70 -8.09
N ILE A 7 -4.55 -7.91 -8.53
CA ILE A 7 -3.15 -8.08 -8.14
C ILE A 7 -2.85 -7.25 -6.89
N PRO A 8 -2.26 -7.84 -5.83
CA PRO A 8 -1.82 -7.10 -4.64
C PRO A 8 -0.71 -6.09 -4.96
N ILE A 9 -0.71 -4.96 -4.25
CA ILE A 9 0.39 -3.99 -4.24
C ILE A 9 1.51 -4.49 -3.33
N LEU A 10 1.16 -4.97 -2.14
CA LEU A 10 2.00 -5.75 -1.22
C LEU A 10 1.19 -6.97 -0.77
N PRO A 11 1.81 -8.02 -0.18
CA PRO A 11 1.07 -9.23 0.22
C PRO A 11 -0.18 -8.99 1.07
N PHE A 12 -0.21 -7.90 1.85
CA PHE A 12 -1.34 -7.50 2.67
C PHE A 12 -2.06 -6.23 2.18
N LEU A 13 -1.58 -5.55 1.12
CA LEU A 13 -2.11 -4.27 0.67
C LEU A 13 -2.64 -4.38 -0.76
N TYR A 14 -3.93 -4.14 -0.93
CA TYR A 14 -4.63 -4.21 -2.19
C TYR A 14 -5.16 -2.83 -2.61
N LEU A 15 -5.13 -2.56 -3.93
CA LEU A 15 -5.67 -1.34 -4.52
C LEU A 15 -6.81 -1.69 -5.47
N GLY A 16 -8.00 -1.19 -5.17
CA GLY A 16 -9.21 -1.52 -5.92
C GLY A 16 -10.13 -0.35 -6.23
N ASN A 17 -11.24 -0.71 -6.88
CA ASN A 17 -12.36 0.12 -7.23
C ASN A 17 -13.61 -0.27 -6.39
N GLU A 18 -14.74 0.35 -6.70
CA GLU A 18 -16.01 0.07 -6.02
C GLU A 18 -16.49 -1.38 -6.22
N ARG A 19 -16.33 -1.96 -7.41
CA ARG A 19 -16.73 -3.34 -7.69
C ARG A 19 -15.93 -4.33 -6.84
N ASP A 20 -14.63 -4.11 -6.71
CA ASP A 20 -13.75 -4.91 -5.86
C ASP A 20 -14.20 -4.83 -4.38
N ALA A 21 -14.72 -3.68 -3.94
CA ALA A 21 -15.23 -3.48 -2.57
C ALA A 21 -16.63 -4.09 -2.33
N GLN A 22 -17.40 -4.34 -3.38
CA GLN A 22 -18.72 -5.00 -3.32
C GLN A 22 -18.60 -6.53 -3.30
N ASP A 23 -17.52 -7.09 -3.87
CA ASP A 23 -17.34 -8.54 -4.00
C ASP A 23 -16.84 -9.17 -2.68
N LEU A 24 -17.78 -9.54 -1.79
CA LEU A 24 -17.45 -10.16 -0.51
C LEU A 24 -16.64 -11.46 -0.67
N ASP A 25 -16.97 -12.27 -1.69
CA ASP A 25 -16.29 -13.54 -1.95
C ASP A 25 -14.83 -13.30 -2.34
N LEU A 26 -14.53 -12.27 -3.13
CA LEU A 26 -13.16 -11.84 -3.41
C LEU A 26 -12.44 -11.41 -2.13
N LEU A 27 -13.07 -10.56 -1.30
CA LEU A 27 -12.46 -10.07 -0.05
C LEU A 27 -12.10 -11.22 0.88
N LEU A 28 -13.03 -12.17 1.09
CA LEU A 28 -12.80 -13.33 1.94
C LEU A 28 -11.73 -14.27 1.38
N ARG A 29 -11.75 -14.56 0.06
CA ARG A 29 -10.73 -15.39 -0.59
C ARG A 29 -9.32 -14.82 -0.49
N LEU A 30 -9.18 -13.49 -0.46
CA LEU A 30 -7.90 -12.80 -0.31
C LEU A 30 -7.53 -12.55 1.16
N ASN A 31 -8.29 -13.10 2.10
CA ASN A 31 -8.13 -12.88 3.54
C ASN A 31 -8.12 -11.38 3.91
N ILE A 32 -8.97 -10.57 3.26
CA ILE A 32 -9.10 -9.14 3.54
C ILE A 32 -10.06 -8.94 4.70
N GLY A 33 -9.54 -8.42 5.82
CA GLY A 33 -10.32 -8.05 6.99
C GLY A 33 -10.57 -6.55 7.13
N PHE A 34 -9.82 -5.74 6.35
CA PHE A 34 -9.80 -4.28 6.50
C PHE A 34 -10.10 -3.60 5.16
N VAL A 35 -10.86 -2.52 5.20
CA VAL A 35 -11.22 -1.74 4.00
C VAL A 35 -11.10 -0.24 4.26
N VAL A 36 -10.29 0.43 3.45
CA VAL A 36 -10.21 1.88 3.38
C VAL A 36 -11.06 2.38 2.21
N ASN A 37 -12.13 3.11 2.50
CA ASN A 37 -13.01 3.72 1.50
C ASN A 37 -12.67 5.21 1.37
N VAL A 38 -12.00 5.59 0.27
CA VAL A 38 -11.56 6.96 -0.02
C VAL A 38 -12.64 7.72 -0.80
N THR A 39 -13.88 7.68 -0.32
CA THR A 39 -15.03 8.39 -0.91
C THR A 39 -15.93 8.99 0.16
N THR A 40 -16.71 9.99 -0.25
CA THR A 40 -17.73 10.60 0.60
C THR A 40 -19.03 9.80 0.64
N HIS A 41 -19.42 9.18 -0.47
CA HIS A 41 -20.80 8.72 -0.70
C HIS A 41 -20.97 7.20 -0.83
N LEU A 42 -19.93 6.44 -1.20
CA LEU A 42 -20.11 4.99 -1.38
C LEU A 42 -20.37 4.30 -0.05
N PRO A 43 -21.25 3.28 0.03
CA PRO A 43 -21.50 2.52 1.26
C PRO A 43 -20.26 1.81 1.84
N LEU A 44 -20.37 1.41 3.11
CA LEU A 44 -19.45 0.44 3.73
C LEU A 44 -20.06 -0.96 3.56
N TYR A 45 -19.97 -1.50 2.34
CA TYR A 45 -20.76 -2.64 1.85
C TYR A 45 -20.91 -3.81 2.84
N HIS A 46 -19.82 -4.20 3.48
CA HIS A 46 -19.73 -5.43 4.27
C HIS A 46 -19.42 -5.18 5.75
N GLN A 47 -19.75 -4.00 6.27
CA GLN A 47 -19.49 -3.65 7.68
C GLN A 47 -20.19 -4.61 8.65
N LYS A 48 -21.37 -5.11 8.28
CA LYS A 48 -22.11 -6.10 9.08
C LYS A 48 -21.54 -7.52 9.00
N ALA A 49 -20.64 -7.80 8.05
CA ALA A 49 -20.00 -9.10 7.86
C ALA A 49 -18.68 -9.23 8.64
N GLY A 50 -18.37 -8.28 9.53
CA GLY A 50 -17.16 -8.32 10.37
C GLY A 50 -15.92 -7.65 9.77
N LEU A 51 -16.01 -7.08 8.55
CA LEU A 51 -14.92 -6.31 7.97
C LEU A 51 -14.78 -4.96 8.69
N ARG A 52 -13.54 -4.59 9.02
CA ARG A 52 -13.21 -3.31 9.65
C ARG A 52 -13.06 -2.24 8.57
N TYR A 53 -13.75 -1.11 8.74
CA TYR A 53 -13.73 -0.02 7.76
C TYR A 53 -13.09 1.25 8.31
N LYS A 54 -12.39 1.96 7.42
CA LYS A 54 -11.98 3.36 7.59
C LYS A 54 -12.47 4.16 6.39
N ARG A 55 -13.28 5.19 6.61
CA ARG A 55 -13.70 6.12 5.55
C ARG A 55 -12.80 7.34 5.57
N LEU A 56 -12.23 7.68 4.42
CA LEU A 56 -11.57 8.96 4.17
C LEU A 56 -12.51 9.78 3.27
N PRO A 57 -13.28 10.75 3.81
CA PRO A 57 -14.29 11.47 3.04
C PRO A 57 -13.62 12.44 2.06
N ALA A 58 -13.26 11.93 0.89
CA ALA A 58 -12.53 12.66 -0.13
C ALA A 58 -13.18 12.58 -1.52
N THR A 59 -13.19 13.72 -2.20
CA THR A 59 -13.63 13.89 -3.59
C THR A 59 -12.43 13.97 -4.53
N ASP A 60 -12.62 13.60 -5.80
CA ASP A 60 -11.52 13.57 -6.79
C ASP A 60 -11.47 14.90 -7.56
N ASN A 61 -11.04 15.97 -6.91
CA ASN A 61 -10.98 17.29 -7.51
C ASN A 61 -9.67 18.02 -7.19
N SER A 62 -9.49 19.17 -7.83
CA SER A 62 -8.28 20.01 -7.74
C SER A 62 -8.10 20.73 -6.40
N LYS A 63 -9.06 20.65 -5.48
CA LYS A 63 -9.02 21.34 -4.17
C LYS A 63 -8.97 20.38 -2.98
N GLN A 64 -9.22 19.09 -3.19
CA GLN A 64 -9.24 18.10 -2.12
C GLN A 64 -7.85 17.95 -1.51
N ASN A 65 -7.75 18.11 -0.19
CA ASN A 65 -6.55 17.73 0.57
C ASN A 65 -6.67 16.27 0.99
N LEU A 66 -5.81 15.39 0.46
CA LEU A 66 -5.69 13.99 0.89
C LEU A 66 -4.60 13.80 1.95
N ARG A 67 -3.58 14.67 1.99
CA ARG A 67 -2.48 14.60 2.96
C ARG A 67 -2.96 14.61 4.40
N GLN A 68 -4.04 15.33 4.69
CA GLN A 68 -4.65 15.39 6.03
C GLN A 68 -5.03 14.00 6.59
N TYR A 69 -5.22 12.99 5.72
CA TYR A 69 -5.60 11.64 6.12
C TYR A 69 -4.44 10.64 6.18
N PHE A 70 -3.23 11.05 5.80
CA PHE A 70 -2.11 10.12 5.62
C PHE A 70 -1.72 9.41 6.92
N GLU A 71 -1.50 10.15 8.01
CA GLU A 71 -1.10 9.52 9.27
C GLU A 71 -2.19 8.54 9.76
N GLU A 72 -3.44 9.01 9.78
CA GLU A 72 -4.60 8.23 10.24
C GLU A 72 -4.83 6.94 9.44
N VAL A 73 -4.62 6.97 8.10
CA VAL A 73 -4.77 5.77 7.27
C VAL A 73 -3.57 4.84 7.36
N PHE A 74 -2.37 5.38 7.58
CA PHE A 74 -1.17 4.58 7.75
C PHE A 74 -1.21 3.76 9.04
N GLU A 75 -1.69 4.35 10.13
CA GLU A 75 -1.95 3.64 11.38
C GLU A 75 -2.96 2.50 11.18
N PHE A 76 -4.07 2.77 10.49
CA PHE A 76 -5.10 1.76 10.20
C PHE A 76 -4.56 0.59 9.35
N ILE A 77 -3.71 0.89 8.35
CA ILE A 77 -3.04 -0.15 7.55
C ILE A 77 -2.03 -0.93 8.42
N GLY A 78 -1.33 -0.26 9.33
CA GLY A 78 -0.42 -0.89 10.29
C GLY A 78 -1.13 -1.88 11.22
N GLU A 79 -2.29 -1.50 11.78
CA GLU A 79 -3.10 -2.39 12.63
C GLU A 79 -3.48 -3.69 11.92
N CYS A 80 -3.88 -3.60 10.65
CA CYS A 80 -4.20 -4.76 9.83
C CYS A 80 -3.02 -5.75 9.80
N PHE A 81 -1.84 -5.24 9.48
CA PHE A 81 -0.65 -6.06 9.33
C PHE A 81 -0.15 -6.66 10.65
N PHE A 82 -0.05 -5.87 11.72
CA PHE A 82 0.58 -6.30 12.97
C PHE A 82 -0.34 -7.13 13.87
N LEU A 83 -1.65 -6.89 13.85
CA LEU A 83 -2.56 -7.46 14.84
C LEU A 83 -3.37 -8.65 14.32
N SER A 84 -3.63 -8.71 13.00
CA SER A 84 -4.60 -9.66 12.46
C SER A 84 -4.02 -10.67 11.46
N GLY A 85 -2.90 -10.34 10.81
CA GLY A 85 -2.39 -11.12 9.68
C GLY A 85 -3.30 -11.11 8.44
N GLN A 86 -4.32 -10.24 8.41
CA GLN A 86 -5.24 -10.08 7.30
C GLN A 86 -4.72 -9.03 6.29
N GLY A 87 -5.37 -8.98 5.13
CA GLY A 87 -5.15 -7.95 4.12
C GLY A 87 -6.06 -6.73 4.31
N VAL A 88 -5.64 -5.61 3.71
CA VAL A 88 -6.39 -4.37 3.59
C VAL A 88 -6.64 -4.02 2.12
N LEU A 89 -7.90 -3.74 1.80
CA LEU A 89 -8.30 -3.11 0.53
C LEU A 89 -8.32 -1.59 0.70
N VAL A 90 -7.57 -0.87 -0.12
CA VAL A 90 -7.74 0.59 -0.29
C VAL A 90 -8.46 0.83 -1.61
N HIS A 91 -9.68 1.37 -1.55
CA HIS A 91 -10.49 1.62 -2.74
C HIS A 91 -11.06 3.04 -2.77
N CYS A 92 -11.37 3.48 -3.98
CA CYS A 92 -12.27 4.60 -4.21
C CYS A 92 -13.36 4.15 -5.18
N GLN A 93 -13.84 5.03 -6.06
CA GLN A 93 -14.83 4.64 -7.05
C GLN A 93 -14.20 3.84 -8.21
N ALA A 94 -13.22 4.41 -8.91
CA ALA A 94 -12.57 3.76 -10.06
C ALA A 94 -11.27 3.03 -9.73
N GLY A 95 -10.68 3.28 -8.56
CA GLY A 95 -9.34 2.77 -8.23
C GLY A 95 -8.25 3.37 -9.11
N VAL A 96 -8.38 4.66 -9.46
CA VAL A 96 -7.50 5.37 -10.41
C VAL A 96 -6.69 6.46 -9.73
N SER A 97 -7.35 7.33 -8.94
CA SER A 97 -6.76 8.57 -8.43
C SER A 97 -6.66 8.60 -6.90
N ARG A 98 -7.78 8.77 -6.17
CA ARG A 98 -7.81 8.89 -4.70
C ARG A 98 -7.14 7.74 -3.94
N SER A 99 -7.61 6.50 -4.14
CA SER A 99 -7.05 5.33 -3.46
C SER A 99 -5.61 5.04 -3.89
N ALA A 100 -5.27 5.29 -5.16
CA ALA A 100 -3.91 5.16 -5.65
C ALA A 100 -2.97 6.17 -4.96
N THR A 101 -3.41 7.40 -4.75
CA THR A 101 -2.64 8.44 -4.03
C THR A 101 -2.30 7.97 -2.61
N VAL A 102 -3.28 7.44 -1.87
CA VAL A 102 -3.07 6.90 -0.53
C VAL A 102 -2.05 5.76 -0.53
N VAL A 103 -2.16 4.83 -1.48
CA VAL A 103 -1.24 3.68 -1.60
C VAL A 103 0.17 4.14 -1.95
N ILE A 104 0.34 5.09 -2.88
CA ILE A 104 1.64 5.65 -3.24
C ILE A 104 2.29 6.33 -2.03
N ALA A 105 1.53 7.17 -1.30
CA ALA A 105 2.02 7.83 -0.10
C ALA A 105 2.40 6.81 1.00
N TYR A 106 1.62 5.74 1.18
CA TYR A 106 1.94 4.66 2.11
C TYR A 106 3.28 4.01 1.78
N LEU A 107 3.50 3.67 0.49
CA LEU A 107 4.78 3.11 0.04
C LEU A 107 5.93 4.08 0.30
N MET A 108 5.77 5.37 0.02
CA MET A 108 6.81 6.37 0.30
C MET A 108 7.14 6.44 1.79
N LYS A 109 6.14 6.46 2.69
CA LYS A 109 6.35 6.57 4.15
C LYS A 109 7.05 5.34 4.73
N HIS A 110 6.73 4.14 4.24
CA HIS A 110 7.17 2.87 4.82
C HIS A 110 8.27 2.15 4.05
N THR A 111 8.74 2.77 2.97
CA THR A 111 9.91 2.33 2.21
C THR A 111 10.83 3.52 1.94
N LEU A 112 11.89 3.29 1.17
CA LEU A 112 12.76 4.35 0.65
C LEU A 112 12.42 4.77 -0.77
N MET A 113 11.23 4.41 -1.28
CA MET A 113 10.80 4.85 -2.61
C MET A 113 10.67 6.37 -2.67
N THR A 114 11.16 6.92 -3.78
CA THR A 114 10.75 8.25 -4.23
C THR A 114 9.28 8.24 -4.64
N MET A 115 8.66 9.42 -4.74
CA MET A 115 7.31 9.56 -5.27
C MET A 115 7.20 8.90 -6.66
N THR A 116 8.20 9.15 -7.51
CA THR A 116 8.25 8.60 -8.87
C THR A 116 8.36 7.07 -8.86
N ASP A 117 9.20 6.50 -8.01
CA ASP A 117 9.38 5.05 -7.93
C ASP A 117 8.12 4.36 -7.39
N ALA A 118 7.50 4.93 -6.35
CA ALA A 118 6.25 4.43 -5.79
C ALA A 118 5.10 4.50 -6.81
N TYR A 119 4.98 5.61 -7.54
CA TYR A 119 4.00 5.76 -8.62
C TYR A 119 4.20 4.69 -9.72
N LYS A 120 5.44 4.52 -10.21
CA LYS A 120 5.76 3.51 -11.23
C LYS A 120 5.47 2.09 -10.74
N TYR A 121 5.83 1.79 -9.50
CA TYR A 121 5.57 0.49 -8.87
C TYR A 121 4.08 0.17 -8.84
N VAL A 122 3.25 1.11 -8.36
CA VAL A 122 1.79 0.92 -8.29
C VAL A 122 1.20 0.80 -9.69
N ARG A 123 1.62 1.65 -10.64
CA ARG A 123 1.14 1.62 -12.02
C ARG A 123 1.52 0.34 -12.77
N SER A 124 2.69 -0.26 -12.49
CA SER A 124 3.07 -1.55 -13.07
C SER A 124 2.12 -2.69 -12.71
N ARG A 125 1.46 -2.60 -11.55
CA ARG A 125 0.48 -3.59 -11.05
C ARG A 125 -0.96 -3.24 -11.40
N ARG A 126 -1.25 -1.94 -11.51
CA ARG A 126 -2.56 -1.42 -11.90
C ARG A 126 -2.39 -0.32 -12.95
N PRO A 127 -2.33 -0.65 -14.26
CA PRO A 127 -1.99 0.29 -15.33
C PRO A 127 -2.90 1.53 -15.45
N VAL A 128 -4.14 1.41 -14.98
CA VAL A 128 -5.13 2.51 -14.97
C VAL A 128 -4.85 3.59 -13.94
N VAL A 129 -3.87 3.40 -13.05
CA VAL A 129 -3.52 4.36 -12.00
C VAL A 129 -3.05 5.68 -12.60
N SER A 130 -3.74 6.75 -12.22
CA SER A 130 -3.50 8.11 -12.68
C SER A 130 -4.09 9.10 -11.67
N PRO A 131 -3.39 9.40 -10.55
CA PRO A 131 -3.77 10.49 -9.66
C PRO A 131 -3.93 11.81 -10.41
N ASN A 132 -4.89 12.62 -9.99
CA ASN A 132 -5.04 13.97 -10.54
C ASN A 132 -3.83 14.86 -10.18
N LEU A 133 -3.67 15.97 -10.90
CA LEU A 133 -2.50 16.86 -10.73
C LEU A 133 -2.37 17.45 -9.32
N ASN A 134 -3.49 17.74 -8.65
CA ASN A 134 -3.48 18.23 -7.27
C ASN A 134 -2.93 17.16 -6.31
N PHE A 135 -3.32 15.90 -6.47
CA PHE A 135 -2.77 14.80 -5.68
C PHE A 135 -1.31 14.50 -6.02
N MET A 136 -0.90 14.63 -7.28
CA MET A 136 0.51 14.55 -7.65
C MET A 136 1.35 15.63 -6.97
N GLY A 137 0.85 16.87 -6.90
CA GLY A 137 1.49 17.96 -6.16
C GLY A 137 1.62 17.66 -4.66
N GLN A 138 0.54 17.15 -4.04
CA GLN A 138 0.55 16.73 -2.64
C GLN A 138 1.55 15.58 -2.36
N LEU A 139 1.70 14.64 -3.28
CA LEU A 139 2.71 13.58 -3.16
C LEU A 139 4.14 14.13 -3.25
N LEU A 140 4.39 15.11 -4.12
CA LEU A 140 5.70 15.78 -4.21
C LEU A 140 6.03 16.55 -2.93
N GLU A 141 5.07 17.28 -2.37
CA GLU A 141 5.26 17.94 -1.08
C GLU A 141 5.51 16.93 0.05
N PHE A 142 4.76 15.83 0.06
CA PHE A 142 4.95 14.77 1.04
C PHE A 142 6.35 14.13 0.93
N GLU A 143 6.87 13.93 -0.29
CA GLU A 143 8.25 13.49 -0.48
C GLU A 143 9.27 14.47 0.11
N ARG A 144 9.06 15.78 -0.07
CA ARG A 144 9.93 16.82 0.50
C ARG A 144 9.94 16.75 2.02
N ASP A 145 8.77 16.58 2.64
CA ASP A 145 8.65 16.48 4.10
C ASP A 145 9.28 15.20 4.66
N LEU A 146 9.19 14.08 3.91
CA LEU A 146 9.89 12.84 4.27
C LEU A 146 11.41 12.98 4.17
N ASN A 147 11.90 13.74 3.18
CA ASN A 147 13.34 13.91 2.95
C ASN A 147 13.98 14.97 3.87
N SER A 148 13.20 15.96 4.32
CA SER A 148 13.64 16.97 5.28
C SER A 148 13.52 16.51 6.74
N GLY A 149 12.89 15.36 6.99
CA GLY A 149 12.65 14.82 8.33
C GLY A 149 11.47 15.46 9.07
N VAL A 150 10.74 16.40 8.45
CA VAL A 150 9.50 16.96 9.01
C VAL A 150 8.46 15.86 9.24
N THR A 151 8.36 14.93 8.29
CA THR A 151 7.61 13.68 8.48
C THR A 151 8.60 12.53 8.62
N PRO A 152 8.61 11.78 9.74
CA PRO A 152 9.52 10.65 9.88
C PRO A 152 9.11 9.51 8.94
N ARG A 153 10.08 8.84 8.31
CA ARG A 153 9.85 7.54 7.64
C ARG A 153 9.76 6.45 8.69
N ILE A 154 8.80 5.55 8.54
CA ILE A 154 8.62 4.39 9.44
C ILE A 154 8.88 3.14 8.60
N LEU A 155 10.14 2.72 8.52
CA LEU A 155 10.52 1.59 7.68
C LEU A 155 10.04 0.28 8.32
N ILE A 156 9.06 -0.37 7.70
CA ILE A 156 8.59 -1.67 8.16
C ILE A 156 9.49 -2.74 7.54
N GLU A 157 10.20 -3.50 8.38
CA GLU A 157 11.15 -4.52 7.93
C GLU A 157 10.47 -5.61 7.07
N THR A 158 9.20 -5.91 7.32
CA THR A 158 8.41 -6.82 6.49
C THR A 158 7.99 -6.21 5.17
N VAL A 159 7.66 -4.91 5.12
CA VAL A 159 7.43 -4.21 3.84
C VAL A 159 8.74 -4.17 3.05
N ARG A 160 9.89 -3.96 3.71
CA ARG A 160 11.23 -4.03 3.12
C ARG A 160 11.52 -5.41 2.52
N HIS A 161 11.24 -6.51 3.22
CA HIS A 161 11.42 -7.87 2.68
C HIS A 161 10.43 -8.22 1.56
N CYS A 162 9.14 -7.90 1.74
CA CYS A 162 8.12 -8.10 0.69
C CYS A 162 8.49 -7.33 -0.57
N PHE A 163 9.05 -6.13 -0.42
CA PHE A 163 9.47 -5.29 -1.52
C PHE A 163 10.72 -5.81 -2.23
N ILE A 164 11.77 -6.25 -1.52
CA ILE A 164 12.94 -6.91 -2.14
C ILE A 164 12.48 -8.13 -2.95
N LYS A 165 11.61 -8.96 -2.38
CA LYS A 165 11.04 -10.13 -3.09
C LYS A 165 10.23 -9.71 -4.31
N ALA A 166 9.39 -8.69 -4.21
CA ALA A 166 8.58 -8.18 -5.31
C ALA A 166 9.40 -7.49 -6.43
N LEU A 167 10.51 -6.84 -6.08
CA LEU A 167 11.47 -6.26 -7.04
C LEU A 167 12.23 -7.34 -7.80
N LEU A 168 12.78 -8.34 -7.09
CA LEU A 168 13.49 -9.47 -7.68
C LEU A 168 12.58 -10.25 -8.64
N CYS A 169 11.30 -10.44 -8.29
CA CYS A 169 10.34 -11.12 -9.18
C CYS A 169 9.90 -10.29 -10.40
N SER A 170 10.12 -8.98 -10.44
CA SER A 170 9.61 -8.09 -11.51
C SER A 170 10.68 -7.56 -12.47
N GLY A 171 11.97 -7.78 -12.21
CA GLY A 171 13.08 -7.39 -13.11
C GLY A 171 13.16 -5.88 -13.40
N ALA A 172 12.46 -5.04 -12.63
CA ALA A 172 12.04 -3.71 -13.07
C ALA A 172 12.96 -2.54 -12.62
N TYR A 173 13.98 -2.77 -11.80
CA TYR A 173 14.89 -1.73 -11.32
C TYR A 173 16.33 -2.27 -11.28
N GLY A 174 17.28 -1.54 -11.89
CA GLY A 174 18.70 -1.90 -11.89
C GLY A 174 19.19 -2.16 -10.47
N GLU A 175 19.58 -3.41 -10.21
CA GLU A 175 19.79 -3.95 -8.86
C GLU A 175 20.82 -3.15 -8.06
N ASP A 176 21.80 -2.55 -8.73
CA ASP A 176 22.97 -1.99 -8.06
C ASP A 176 22.75 -0.58 -7.49
N LEU A 177 22.01 0.30 -8.19
CA LEU A 177 21.81 1.68 -7.74
C LEU A 177 20.79 1.76 -6.58
N ALA A 178 19.77 0.90 -6.61
CA ALA A 178 18.81 0.77 -5.53
C ALA A 178 19.45 0.18 -4.28
N ARG A 179 20.28 -0.87 -4.42
CA ARG A 179 21.06 -1.45 -3.32
C ARG A 179 22.05 -0.43 -2.73
N GLU A 180 22.73 0.35 -3.56
CA GLU A 180 23.70 1.35 -3.11
C GLU A 180 23.07 2.53 -2.36
N ARG A 181 21.97 3.09 -2.87
CA ARG A 181 21.22 4.14 -2.16
C ARG A 181 20.62 3.63 -0.86
N HIS A 182 20.10 2.40 -0.87
CA HIS A 182 19.55 1.74 0.32
C HIS A 182 20.63 1.47 1.37
N ARG A 183 21.81 1.02 0.95
CA ARG A 183 22.99 0.78 1.81
C ARG A 183 23.48 2.07 2.47
N LYS A 184 23.68 3.13 1.69
CA LYS A 184 24.13 4.44 2.22
C LYS A 184 23.13 5.08 3.17
N LEU A 185 21.82 4.92 2.93
CA LEU A 185 20.80 5.47 3.82
C LEU A 185 20.71 4.70 5.14
N LEU A 186 20.82 3.37 5.10
CA LEU A 186 20.91 2.54 6.31
C LEU A 186 22.16 2.84 7.15
N GLU A 187 23.30 3.10 6.49
CA GLU A 187 24.52 3.54 7.17
C GLU A 187 24.38 4.95 7.78
N SER A 188 23.55 5.81 7.19
CA SER A 188 23.29 7.17 7.68
C SER A 188 22.17 7.30 8.72
N SER A 189 21.36 6.24 8.88
CA SER A 189 20.20 6.25 9.76
C SER A 189 20.31 5.14 10.80
N GLU A 190 20.69 5.49 12.02
CA GLU A 190 20.23 4.82 13.24
C GLU A 190 18.70 4.98 13.39
N ALA A 191 17.93 4.76 12.32
CA ALA A 191 16.48 4.92 12.29
C ALA A 191 15.84 3.70 12.94
N ASN A 192 15.66 3.79 14.25
CA ASN A 192 14.57 3.24 15.05
C ASN A 192 13.90 1.99 14.44
N VAL A 193 14.66 0.89 14.41
CA VAL A 193 14.18 -0.41 13.95
C VAL A 193 13.29 -0.97 15.07
N MET A 194 11.97 -0.80 14.94
CA MET A 194 11.03 -1.56 15.77
C MET A 194 11.09 -3.03 15.34
N SER A 195 11.84 -3.82 16.11
CA SER A 195 11.89 -5.27 15.97
C SER A 195 10.54 -5.88 16.34
N CYS A 196 9.68 -6.13 15.36
CA CYS A 196 8.39 -6.79 15.58
C CYS A 196 8.47 -8.28 15.22
N LEU A 197 8.61 -9.09 16.29
CA LEU A 197 8.21 -10.49 16.62
C LEU A 197 7.34 -11.32 15.61
N PRO A 198 7.22 -12.66 15.79
CA PRO A 198 7.48 -13.73 14.81
C PRO A 198 6.39 -14.02 13.74
N VAL A 199 5.36 -13.18 13.59
CA VAL A 199 4.24 -13.47 12.66
C VAL A 199 4.66 -13.36 11.18
N ALA A 200 5.73 -12.63 10.88
CA ALA A 200 6.30 -12.54 9.53
C ALA A 200 6.91 -13.87 9.01
N ALA A 201 7.23 -14.82 9.89
CA ALA A 201 7.87 -16.08 9.50
C ALA A 201 7.00 -16.94 8.58
N HIS A 202 5.67 -16.87 8.70
CA HIS A 202 4.76 -17.65 7.85
C HIS A 202 4.75 -17.17 6.39
N TRP A 203 4.94 -15.87 6.17
CA TRP A 203 4.98 -15.28 4.82
C TRP A 203 6.37 -15.39 4.15
N LEU A 204 7.43 -15.49 4.95
CA LEU A 204 8.79 -15.70 4.44
C LEU A 204 9.03 -17.15 3.99
N ASN A 205 8.40 -18.13 4.66
CA ASN A 205 8.59 -19.56 4.39
C ASN A 205 7.58 -20.19 3.42
N GLY A 206 6.65 -19.42 2.86
CA GLY A 206 5.70 -19.88 1.84
C GLY A 206 6.32 -20.05 0.46
N GLY A 207 7.28 -20.97 0.35
CA GLY A 207 7.67 -21.60 -0.91
C GLY A 207 6.67 -22.71 -1.23
N ASP A 208 6.24 -22.72 -2.48
CA ASP A 208 5.51 -23.79 -3.15
C ASP A 208 5.77 -25.18 -2.56
N LYS A 209 4.73 -25.78 -2.00
CA LYS A 209 4.61 -27.24 -1.90
C LYS A 209 3.25 -27.63 -2.45
N THR A 210 3.21 -27.77 -3.77
CA THR A 210 2.52 -28.90 -4.41
C THR A 210 2.37 -30.10 -3.46
N HIS A 211 1.13 -30.40 -3.08
CA HIS A 211 0.77 -31.74 -2.65
C HIS A 211 -0.21 -32.33 -3.64
N ARG A 212 0.38 -33.09 -4.59
CA ARG A 212 -0.15 -34.41 -4.93
C ARG A 212 -0.15 -35.23 -3.64
N ILE A 213 -1.30 -35.74 -3.21
CA ILE A 213 -1.85 -37.08 -3.48
C ILE A 213 -3.31 -37.03 -3.03
#